data_AF-A0A8B9JPK5-F1
#
_entry.id   AF-A0A8B9JPK5-F1
#
_cell.length_a   1.000
_cell.length_b   1.000
_cell.length_c   1.000
_cell.angle_alpha   90.00
_cell.angle_beta   90.00
_cell.angle_gamma   90.00
#
_symmetry.space_group_name_H-M   'P 1'
#
loop_
_entity.id
_entity.type
_entity.pdbx_description
1 polymer ?
#
loop_
_entity_poly.entity_id
_entity_poly.type
_entity_poly.pdbx_seq_one_letter_code
_entity_poly.pdbx_strand_id
1 'polypeptide(L)'
;MSVVLVCFSGAPKVSPDAVKREAELDKYLEGRVEEILKKHGDEGVPDLVHVMRMLASESIPNLPPGGELASKRSVIEAVYNKLNPYRSEDTVSIAAWRTDAQW
;
A
#
# COMPACT_ATOMS: atom_id res chain seq x y z
N MET A 1 7.35 13.88 9.33
CA MET A 1 8.24 12.85 9.92
C MET A 1 9.62 13.08 9.34
N SER A 2 10.67 13.14 10.17
CA SER A 2 12.06 13.32 9.71
C SER A 2 12.85 12.05 10.00
N VAL A 3 13.66 11.60 9.03
CA VAL A 3 14.52 10.43 9.15
C VAL A 3 15.86 10.70 8.45
N VAL A 4 16.96 10.25 9.04
CA VAL A 4 18.31 10.29 8.45
C VAL A 4 18.86 8.87 8.46
N LEU A 5 19.29 8.37 7.30
CA LEU A 5 19.81 7.02 7.12
C LEU A 5 21.27 7.11 6.64
N VAL A 6 22.21 6.64 7.46
CA VAL A 6 23.66 6.67 7.17
C VAL A 6 24.16 5.23 6.98
N CYS A 7 24.62 4.90 5.77
CA CYS A 7 25.12 3.57 5.43
C CYS A 7 26.65 3.54 5.36
N PHE A 8 27.28 2.68 6.16
CA PHE A 8 28.71 2.40 6.08
C PHE A 8 29.04 1.28 5.08
N SER A 9 30.32 1.01 4.83
CA SER A 9 30.78 -0.01 3.88
C SER A 9 30.20 -1.41 4.15
N GLY A 10 30.02 -1.76 5.43
CA GLY A 10 29.42 -3.03 5.90
C GLY A 10 27.88 -3.06 5.93
N ALA A 11 27.19 -2.03 5.45
CA ALA A 11 25.73 -2.05 5.37
C ALA A 11 25.22 -3.14 4.39
N PRO A 12 24.02 -3.69 4.60
CA PRO A 12 23.42 -4.69 3.71
C PRO A 12 23.44 -4.23 2.25
N LYS A 13 23.80 -5.14 1.35
CA LYS A 13 23.79 -4.89 -0.11
C LYS A 13 22.48 -5.35 -0.70
N VAL A 14 22.16 -4.83 -1.89
CA VAL A 14 21.00 -5.28 -2.66
C VAL A 14 21.19 -6.76 -2.99
N SER A 15 20.21 -7.58 -2.62
CA SER A 15 20.17 -9.00 -2.93
C SER A 15 19.20 -9.26 -4.09
N PRO A 16 19.62 -9.94 -5.17
CA PRO A 16 18.74 -10.29 -6.28
C PRO A 16 17.51 -11.11 -5.82
N ASP A 17 17.69 -12.00 -4.84
CA ASP A 17 16.59 -12.79 -4.29
C ASP A 17 15.58 -11.93 -3.53
N ALA A 18 16.06 -10.88 -2.83
CA ALA A 18 15.17 -9.94 -2.15
C ALA A 18 14.36 -9.11 -3.15
N VAL A 19 14.98 -8.67 -4.26
CA VAL A 19 14.28 -7.96 -5.35
C VAL A 19 13.23 -8.85 -6.00
N LYS A 20 13.56 -10.12 -6.23
CA LYS A 20 12.60 -11.09 -6.79
C LYS A 20 11.41 -11.32 -5.85
N ARG A 21 11.67 -11.54 -4.56
CA ARG A 21 10.61 -11.73 -3.54
C ARG A 21 9.72 -10.49 -3.40
N GLU A 22 10.30 -9.30 -3.50
CA GLU A 22 9.56 -8.05 -3.47
C GLU A 22 8.58 -7.97 -4.66
N ALA A 23 9.05 -8.26 -5.87
CA ALA A 23 8.22 -8.26 -7.07
C ALA A 23 7.12 -9.35 -7.06
N GLU A 24 7.42 -10.52 -6.48
CA GLU A 24 6.42 -11.59 -6.30
C GLU A 24 5.33 -11.18 -5.30
N LEU A 25 5.72 -10.55 -4.19
CA LEU A 25 4.78 -10.03 -3.20
C LEU A 25 3.90 -8.92 -3.79
N ASP A 26 4.48 -8.00 -4.54
CA ASP A 26 3.72 -6.93 -5.18
C ASP A 26 2.65 -7.52 -6.11
N LYS A 27 3.04 -8.43 -7.02
CA LYS A 27 2.08 -9.14 -7.90
C LYS A 27 1.00 -9.89 -7.13
N TYR A 28 1.36 -10.51 -6.01
CA TYR A 28 0.38 -11.19 -5.16
C TYR A 28 -0.64 -10.19 -4.61
N LEU A 29 -0.18 -9.04 -4.08
CA LEU A 29 -1.06 -7.99 -3.58
C LEU A 29 -1.94 -7.40 -4.68
N GLU A 30 -1.40 -7.17 -5.88
CA GLU A 30 -2.18 -6.72 -7.04
C GLU A 30 -3.35 -7.68 -7.32
N GLY A 31 -3.07 -8.98 -7.41
CA GLY A 31 -4.09 -10.00 -7.65
C GLY A 31 -5.14 -10.07 -6.53
N ARG A 32 -4.72 -9.96 -5.26
CA ARG A 32 -5.65 -9.96 -4.13
C ARG A 32 -6.57 -8.74 -4.12
N VAL A 33 -6.04 -7.55 -4.42
CA VAL A 33 -6.86 -6.33 -4.54
C VAL A 33 -7.88 -6.47 -5.67
N GLU A 34 -7.48 -6.99 -6.82
CA GLU A 34 -8.41 -7.26 -7.93
C GLU A 34 -9.53 -8.21 -7.54
N GLU A 35 -9.21 -9.30 -6.84
CA GLU A 35 -10.21 -10.27 -6.37
C GLU A 35 -11.18 -9.67 -5.36
N ILE A 36 -10.69 -8.86 -4.41
CA ILE A 36 -11.53 -8.18 -3.42
C ILE A 36 -12.50 -7.23 -4.11
N LEU A 37 -12.04 -6.46 -5.09
CA LEU A 37 -12.88 -5.52 -5.85
C LEU A 37 -13.92 -6.23 -6.71
N LYS A 38 -13.55 -7.34 -7.37
CA LYS A 38 -14.48 -8.14 -8.18
C LYS A 38 -15.57 -8.80 -7.33
N LYS A 39 -15.23 -9.35 -6.16
CA LYS A 39 -16.19 -10.02 -5.27
C LYS A 39 -17.30 -9.09 -4.75
N HIS A 40 -17.00 -7.80 -4.60
CA HIS A 40 -17.96 -6.81 -4.11
C HIS A 40 -18.74 -6.11 -5.24
N GLY A 41 -18.54 -6.51 -6.51
CA GLY A 41 -19.18 -5.90 -7.67
C GLY A 41 -20.72 -5.88 -7.62
N ASP A 42 -21.34 -6.77 -6.85
CA ASP A 42 -22.81 -6.84 -6.71
C ASP A 42 -23.37 -5.98 -5.55
N GLU A 43 -22.55 -5.60 -4.56
CA GLU A 43 -22.96 -4.80 -3.39
C GLU A 43 -22.38 -3.36 -3.39
N GLY A 44 -21.48 -3.06 -4.33
CA GLY A 44 -20.81 -1.76 -4.48
C GLY A 44 -19.31 -1.83 -4.19
N VAL A 45 -18.53 -0.95 -4.84
CA VAL A 45 -17.07 -0.97 -4.73
C VAL A 45 -16.62 -0.59 -3.30
N PRO A 46 -15.86 -1.44 -2.59
CA PRO A 46 -15.37 -1.14 -1.25
C PRO A 46 -14.40 0.04 -1.27
N ASP A 47 -14.31 0.79 -0.18
CA ASP A 47 -13.31 1.85 -0.04
C ASP A 47 -11.91 1.25 0.24
N LEU A 48 -10.86 2.07 0.11
CA LEU A 48 -9.49 1.63 0.33
C LEU A 48 -9.26 1.13 1.78
N VAL A 49 -9.97 1.72 2.76
CA VAL A 49 -9.87 1.32 4.17
C VAL A 49 -10.38 -0.11 4.37
N HIS A 50 -11.49 -0.45 3.74
CA HIS A 50 -12.07 -1.78 3.77
C HIS A 50 -11.18 -2.78 3.05
N VAL A 51 -10.61 -2.43 1.90
CA VAL A 51 -9.63 -3.28 1.18
C VAL A 51 -8.41 -3.57 2.06
N MET A 52 -7.83 -2.55 2.69
CA MET A 52 -6.69 -2.73 3.60
C MET A 52 -7.04 -3.61 4.81
N ARG A 53 -8.25 -3.48 5.36
CA ARG A 53 -8.72 -4.31 6.48
C ARG A 53 -8.92 -5.77 6.07
N MET A 54 -9.47 -6.01 4.88
CA MET A 54 -9.62 -7.35 4.32
C MET A 54 -8.26 -8.01 4.12
N LEU A 55 -7.31 -7.30 3.49
CA LEU A 55 -5.95 -7.79 3.32
C LEU A 55 -5.24 -8.05 4.66
N ALA A 56 -5.45 -7.21 5.68
CA ALA A 56 -4.88 -7.44 7.01
C ALA A 56 -5.49 -8.65 7.75
N SER A 57 -6.73 -9.01 7.43
CA SER A 57 -7.38 -10.21 7.98
C SER A 57 -6.91 -11.50 7.28
N GLU A 58 -6.36 -11.37 6.07
CA GLU A 58 -5.69 -12.45 5.37
C GLU A 58 -4.26 -12.59 5.90
N SER A 59 -3.83 -13.82 6.19
CA SER A 59 -2.44 -14.08 6.57
C SER A 59 -1.54 -14.02 5.34
N ILE A 60 -1.08 -12.81 4.99
CA ILE A 60 -0.24 -12.57 3.82
C ILE A 60 1.21 -12.95 4.16
N PRO A 61 1.81 -13.95 3.48
CA PRO A 61 3.18 -14.35 3.73
C PRO A 61 4.18 -13.31 3.19
N ASN A 62 5.40 -13.32 3.74
CA ASN A 62 6.56 -12.55 3.25
C ASN A 62 6.42 -11.02 3.28
N LEU A 63 5.51 -10.47 4.09
CA LEU A 63 5.43 -9.03 4.29
C LEU A 63 6.76 -8.46 4.84
N PRO A 64 7.12 -7.20 4.50
CA PRO A 64 8.34 -6.59 5.01
C PRO A 64 8.36 -6.57 6.54
N PRO A 65 9.43 -7.05 7.19
CA PRO A 65 9.50 -7.10 8.65
C PRO A 65 9.41 -5.69 9.24
N GLY A 66 8.59 -5.54 10.29
CA GLY A 66 8.36 -4.28 11.00
C GLY A 66 7.40 -3.32 10.28
N GLY A 67 7.52 -3.17 8.96
CA GLY A 67 6.64 -2.34 8.15
C GLY A 67 5.28 -2.98 7.85
N GLU A 68 5.23 -4.31 7.79
CA GLU A 68 4.04 -5.13 7.53
C GLU A 68 3.19 -4.60 6.36
N LEU A 69 1.87 -4.80 6.38
CA LEU A 69 0.97 -4.36 5.31
C LEU A 69 1.00 -2.83 5.12
N ALA A 70 1.25 -2.07 6.19
CA ALA A 70 1.32 -0.61 6.11
C ALA A 70 2.42 -0.13 5.16
N SER A 71 3.56 -0.84 5.13
CA SER A 71 4.67 -0.54 4.20
C SER A 71 4.32 -0.77 2.74
N LYS A 72 3.30 -1.57 2.46
CA LYS A 72 2.81 -1.91 1.12
C LYS A 72 1.55 -1.14 0.70
N ARG A 73 1.10 -0.20 1.52
CA ARG A 73 -0.09 0.62 1.22
C ARG A 73 0.01 1.31 -0.13
N SER A 74 1.18 1.82 -0.52
CA SER A 74 1.37 2.50 -1.81
C SER A 74 1.08 1.61 -3.01
N VAL A 75 1.51 0.35 -2.96
CA VAL A 75 1.26 -0.65 -4.01
C VAL A 75 -0.24 -0.94 -4.10
N ILE A 76 -0.87 -1.20 -2.95
CA ILE A 76 -2.30 -1.49 -2.85
C ILE A 76 -3.14 -0.31 -3.37
N GLU A 77 -2.79 0.91 -2.97
CA GLU A 77 -3.45 2.14 -3.38
C GLU A 77 -3.31 2.41 -4.89
N ALA A 78 -2.12 2.16 -5.47
CA ALA A 78 -1.92 2.29 -6.91
C ALA A 78 -2.83 1.37 -7.72
N VAL A 79 -2.96 0.11 -7.29
CA VAL A 79 -3.85 -0.88 -7.93
C VAL A 79 -5.31 -0.50 -7.75
N TYR A 80 -5.69 -0.12 -6.53
CA TYR A 80 -7.04 0.33 -6.21
C TYR A 80 -7.45 1.51 -7.09
N ASN A 81 -6.60 2.54 -7.20
CA ASN A 81 -6.87 3.73 -8.01
C ASN A 81 -6.95 3.42 -9.51
N LYS A 82 -6.12 2.48 -9.99
CA LYS A 82 -6.16 2.03 -11.40
C LYS A 82 -7.48 1.34 -11.74
N LEU A 83 -8.04 0.60 -10.79
CA LEU A 83 -9.28 -0.15 -10.95
C LEU A 83 -10.54 0.67 -10.57
N ASN A 84 -10.36 1.75 -9.82
CA ASN A 84 -11.43 2.66 -9.40
C ASN A 84 -11.04 4.15 -9.58
N PRO A 85 -10.84 4.63 -10.82
CA PRO A 85 -10.28 5.95 -11.10
C PRO A 85 -11.18 7.15 -10.72
N TYR A 86 -12.46 6.92 -10.39
CA TYR A 86 -13.43 7.98 -10.09
C TYR A 86 -13.57 8.33 -8.59
N ARG A 87 -12.80 7.69 -7.71
CA ARG A 87 -12.93 7.86 -6.24
C ARG A 87 -11.72 8.54 -5.57
N SER A 88 -10.78 9.06 -6.37
CA SER A 88 -9.51 9.64 -5.93
C SER A 88 -9.57 11.13 -5.53
N GLU A 89 -10.75 11.76 -5.48
CA GLU A 89 -10.88 13.18 -5.07
C GLU A 89 -10.98 13.39 -3.55
N ASP A 90 -11.35 12.38 -2.75
CA ASP A 90 -11.63 12.60 -1.33
C ASP A 90 -10.36 12.66 -0.43
N THR A 91 -9.21 12.19 -0.91
CA THR A 91 -7.96 12.17 -0.10
C THR A 91 -7.17 13.48 -0.16
N VAL A 92 -7.49 14.40 -1.08
CA VAL A 92 -6.85 15.73 -1.16
C VAL A 92 -7.29 16.64 0.01
N SER A 93 -8.44 16.36 0.61
CA SER A 93 -9.01 17.19 1.68
C SER A 93 -8.22 17.16 2.99
N ILE A 94 -7.38 16.14 3.24
CA ILE A 94 -6.59 16.05 4.49
C ILE A 94 -5.29 16.87 4.43
N ALA A 95 -4.77 17.15 3.23
CA ALA A 95 -3.57 17.98 3.08
C ALA A 95 -3.89 19.49 3.11
N ALA A 96 -5.09 19.88 2.71
CA ALA A 96 -5.47 21.28 2.53
C ALA A 96 -5.64 22.07 3.85
N TRP A 97 -6.02 21.44 4.97
CA TRP A 97 -6.20 22.16 6.24
C TRP A 97 -4.90 22.38 7.04
N ARG A 98 -3.74 21.88 6.57
CA ARG A 98 -2.48 21.98 7.33
C ARG A 98 -1.65 23.21 6.98
N THR A 99 -1.98 23.95 5.93
CA THR A 99 -1.24 25.15 5.51
C THR A 99 -1.84 26.47 5.98
N ASP A 100 -3.05 26.46 6.55
CA ASP A 100 -3.76 27.70 6.94
C ASP A 100 -3.70 28.04 8.44
N ALA A 101 -2.88 27.30 9.21
CA ALA A 101 -2.62 27.65 10.61
C ALA A 101 -1.27 28.37 10.73
N GLN A 102 -1.24 29.62 10.30
CA GLN A 102 -0.21 30.60 10.65
C GLN A 102 -0.63 31.31 11.93
N TRP A 103 0.05 30.99 13.04
CA TRP A 103 0.38 31.90 14.15
C TRP A 103 1.72 31.48 14.73
#